data_AF-A0A0F3N3P0-F1
#
_entry.id   AF-A0A0F3N3P0-F1
#
_cell.length_a   1.000
_cell.length_b   1.000
_cell.length_c   1.000
_cell.angle_alpha   90.00
_cell.angle_beta   90.00
_cell.angle_gamma   90.00
#
_symmetry.space_group_name_H-M   'P 1'
#
loop_
_entity.id
_entity.type
_entity.pdbx_description
1 polymer ?
#
loop_
_entity_poly.entity_id
_entity_poly.type
_entity_poly.pdbx_seq_one_letter_code
_entity_poly.pdbx_strand_id
1 'polypeptide(L)'
;MNYSAAQVIHQNFIVCGTELIGTIIVTYLVCKIHLLKVLKVRLIIFSIVAIMSPILLNNISNTIALLLFQLFIVVFAPITFPAGAVFYARFPVLKRFTCGSFIFALSRALMFAVSSFEIMYLIDYFNH
;
A
#
# COMPACT_ATOMS: atom_id res chain seq x y z
N MET A 1 2.07 25.95 4.39
CA MET A 1 1.09 24.87 4.66
C MET A 1 0.78 24.85 6.15
N ASN A 2 -0.28 25.55 6.58
CA ASN A 2 -0.69 25.56 8.00
C ASN A 2 -1.86 24.59 8.18
N TYR A 3 -1.57 23.30 8.11
CA TYR A 3 -2.51 22.28 8.56
C TYR A 3 -2.42 22.19 10.07
N SER A 4 -3.51 22.50 10.78
CA SER A 4 -3.57 22.29 12.22
C SER A 4 -3.48 20.79 12.50
N ALA A 5 -2.66 20.39 13.48
CA ALA A 5 -2.51 18.99 13.87
C ALA A 5 -3.86 18.30 14.16
N ALA A 6 -4.84 19.05 14.69
CA ALA A 6 -6.19 18.57 14.91
C ALA A 6 -6.92 18.14 13.63
N GLN A 7 -6.72 18.86 12.52
CA GLN A 7 -7.33 18.50 11.22
C GLN A 7 -6.69 17.23 10.66
N VAL A 8 -5.37 17.10 10.75
CA VAL A 8 -4.65 15.89 10.30
C VAL A 8 -5.09 14.66 11.09
N ILE A 9 -5.26 14.79 12.41
CA ILE A 9 -5.72 13.70 13.28
C ILE A 9 -7.15 13.27 12.91
N HIS A 10 -8.05 14.23 12.68
CA HIS A 10 -9.43 13.92 12.29
C HIS A 10 -9.51 13.23 10.93
N GLN A 11 -8.70 13.65 9.96
CA GLN A 11 -8.61 13.00 8.66
C GLN A 11 -8.09 11.56 8.78
N ASN A 12 -7.00 11.35 9.51
CA ASN A 12 -6.46 10.01 9.75
C ASN A 12 -7.45 9.09 10.44
N PHE A 13 -8.26 9.61 11.38
CA PHE A 13 -9.31 8.83 12.04
C PHE A 13 -10.36 8.30 11.05
N ILE A 14 -10.83 9.15 10.13
CA ILE A 14 -11.79 8.76 9.07
C ILE A 14 -11.15 7.71 8.13
N VAL A 15 -9.88 7.91 7.78
CA VAL A 15 -9.14 7.01 6.90
C VAL A 15 -9.00 5.63 7.56
N CYS A 16 -8.60 5.55 8.82
CA CYS A 16 -8.52 4.30 9.57
C CYS A 16 -9.88 3.59 9.69
N GLY A 17 -10.97 4.32 9.97
CA GLY A 17 -12.31 3.73 10.03
C GLY A 17 -12.73 3.09 8.70
N THR A 18 -12.44 3.77 7.59
CA THR A 18 -12.72 3.28 6.24
C THR A 18 -11.85 2.06 5.91
N GLU A 19 -10.58 2.07 6.32
CA GLU A 19 -9.66 0.94 6.16
C GLU A 19 -10.18 -0.32 6.85
N LEU A 20 -10.65 -0.20 8.09
CA LEU A 20 -11.16 -1.33 8.87
C LEU A 20 -12.36 -1.97 8.18
N ILE A 21 -13.34 -1.17 7.76
CA ILE A 21 -14.53 -1.65 7.05
C ILE A 21 -14.13 -2.30 5.72
N GLY A 22 -13.23 -1.66 4.96
CA GLY A 22 -12.70 -2.20 3.70
C GLY A 22 -12.00 -3.54 3.90
N THR A 23 -11.18 -3.67 4.96
CA THR A 23 -10.47 -4.90 5.29
C THR A 23 -11.43 -6.03 5.64
N ILE A 24 -12.49 -5.76 6.39
CA ILE A 24 -13.51 -6.76 6.75
C ILE A 24 -14.23 -7.27 5.49
N ILE A 25 -14.67 -6.37 4.60
CA ILE A 25 -15.35 -6.72 3.35
C ILE A 25 -14.42 -7.56 2.45
N VAL A 26 -13.15 -7.16 2.32
CA VAL A 26 -12.16 -7.87 1.51
C VAL A 26 -11.87 -9.24 2.10
N THR A 27 -11.73 -9.34 3.42
CA THR A 27 -11.50 -10.62 4.10
C THR A 27 -12.67 -11.57 3.85
N TYR A 28 -13.90 -11.08 3.96
CA TYR A 28 -15.09 -11.86 3.65
C TYR A 28 -15.13 -12.31 2.17
N LEU A 29 -14.80 -11.39 1.25
CA LEU A 29 -14.78 -11.70 -0.18
C LEU A 29 -13.70 -12.71 -0.55
N VAL A 30 -12.54 -12.65 0.13
CA VAL A 30 -11.42 -13.58 0.00
C VAL A 30 -11.77 -14.98 0.51
N CYS A 31 -12.61 -15.10 1.54
CA CYS A 31 -13.14 -16.39 1.96
C CYS A 31 -14.02 -17.03 0.88
N LYS A 32 -14.64 -16.24 -0.01
CA LYS A 32 -15.57 -16.72 -1.05
C LYS A 32 -14.92 -16.86 -2.44
N ILE A 33 -13.92 -16.06 -2.77
CA ILE A 33 -13.27 -15.99 -4.10
C ILE A 33 -11.81 -16.42 -4.00
N HIS A 34 -11.22 -16.95 -5.08
CA HIS A 34 -9.77 -17.18 -5.17
C HIS A 34 -8.97 -15.90 -4.84
N LEU A 35 -8.40 -15.87 -3.61
CA LEU A 35 -7.54 -14.82 -3.05
C LEU A 35 -6.57 -14.20 -4.07
N LEU A 36 -5.92 -15.06 -4.86
CA LEU A 36 -4.91 -14.69 -5.84
C LEU A 36 -5.41 -13.72 -6.91
N LYS A 37 -6.66 -13.86 -7.37
CA LYS A 37 -7.23 -12.97 -8.39
C LYS A 37 -7.51 -11.58 -7.81
N VAL A 38 -8.06 -11.52 -6.60
CA VAL A 38 -8.37 -10.24 -5.91
C VAL A 38 -7.08 -9.46 -5.62
N LEU A 39 -6.03 -10.16 -5.18
CA LEU A 39 -4.75 -9.54 -4.86
C LEU A 39 -4.05 -8.99 -6.11
N LYS A 40 -4.08 -9.73 -7.23
CA LYS A 40 -3.44 -9.30 -8.49
C LYS A 40 -4.12 -8.06 -9.07
N VAL A 41 -5.46 -8.00 -9.06
CA VAL A 41 -6.21 -6.83 -9.53
C VAL A 41 -5.92 -5.60 -8.67
N ARG A 42 -5.92 -5.74 -7.35
CA ARG A 42 -5.58 -4.64 -6.43
C ARG A 42 -4.17 -4.12 -6.63
N LEU A 43 -3.20 -5.02 -6.81
CA LEU A 43 -1.79 -4.65 -7.03
C LEU A 43 -1.59 -3.88 -8.33
N ILE A 44 -2.26 -4.26 -9.42
CA ILE A 44 -2.21 -3.54 -10.69
C ILE A 44 -2.79 -2.13 -10.54
N ILE A 45 -3.97 -2.00 -9.92
CA ILE A 45 -4.62 -0.70 -9.71
C ILE A 45 -3.73 0.19 -8.83
N PHE A 46 -3.21 -0.34 -7.73
CA PHE A 46 -2.31 0.38 -6.84
C PHE A 46 -1.03 0.84 -7.54
N SER A 47 -0.42 0.00 -8.38
CA SER A 47 0.82 0.34 -9.10
C SER A 47 0.61 1.50 -10.08
N ILE A 48 -0.52 1.55 -10.77
CA ILE A 48 -0.86 2.67 -11.68
C ILE A 48 -1.00 3.97 -10.89
N VAL A 49 -1.68 3.90 -9.74
CA VAL A 49 -1.93 5.06 -8.88
C VAL A 49 -0.65 5.57 -8.22
N ALA A 50 0.26 4.66 -7.84
CA ALA A 50 1.56 5.01 -7.29
C ALA A 50 2.41 5.82 -8.28
N ILE A 51 2.41 5.46 -9.56
CA ILE A 51 3.13 6.22 -10.61
C ILE A 51 2.50 7.59 -10.85
N MET A 52 1.17 7.70 -10.75
CA MET A 52 0.46 8.98 -10.90
C MET A 52 0.51 9.86 -9.64
N SER A 53 0.91 9.30 -8.49
CA SER A 53 0.92 9.98 -7.20
C SER A 53 1.77 11.26 -7.15
N PRO A 54 3.02 11.32 -7.65
CA PRO A 54 3.81 12.56 -7.59
C PRO A 54 3.19 13.71 -8.41
N ILE A 55 2.55 13.39 -9.53
CA ILE A 55 1.89 14.38 -10.41
C ILE A 55 0.62 14.93 -9.74
N LEU A 56 -0.15 14.05 -9.10
CA LEU A 56 -1.36 14.42 -8.38
C LEU A 56 -1.03 15.26 -7.14
N LEU A 57 -0.05 14.84 -6.34
CA LEU A 57 0.36 15.54 -5.11
C LEU A 57 0.89 16.95 -5.39
N ASN A 58 1.57 17.17 -6.51
CA ASN A 58 2.08 18.50 -6.87
C ASN A 58 0.97 19.50 -7.24
N ASN A 59 -0.21 19.02 -7.67
CA ASN A 59 -1.34 19.85 -8.08
C ASN A 59 -2.39 20.04 -6.98
N ILE A 60 -2.32 19.29 -5.88
CA ILE A 60 -3.34 19.33 -4.83
C ILE A 60 -2.99 20.39 -3.79
N SER A 61 -3.68 21.54 -3.88
CA SER A 61 -3.68 22.56 -2.81
C SER A 61 -4.86 22.42 -1.83
N ASN A 62 -5.76 21.45 -2.05
CA ASN A 62 -7.03 21.35 -1.32
C ASN A 62 -7.06 20.13 -0.37
N THR A 63 -7.43 20.38 0.89
CA THR A 63 -7.51 19.41 1.99
C THR A 63 -8.46 18.24 1.72
N ILE A 64 -9.56 18.52 1.01
CA ILE A 64 -10.57 17.50 0.67
C ILE A 64 -10.04 16.55 -0.42
N ALA A 65 -9.30 17.09 -1.39
CA ALA A 65 -8.70 16.26 -2.45
C ALA A 65 -7.61 15.33 -1.89
N LEU A 66 -6.83 15.79 -0.90
CA LEU A 66 -5.89 14.94 -0.15
C LEU A 66 -6.60 13.79 0.57
N LEU A 67 -7.71 14.08 1.27
CA LEU A 67 -8.48 13.04 1.95
C LEU A 67 -9.08 12.02 0.98
N LEU A 68 -9.60 12.49 -0.15
CA LEU A 68 -10.18 11.62 -1.18
C LEU A 68 -9.11 10.72 -1.81
N PHE A 69 -7.92 11.24 -2.02
CA PHE A 69 -6.75 10.48 -2.48
C PHE A 69 -6.30 9.44 -1.45
N GLN A 70 -6.21 9.81 -0.17
CA GLN A 70 -5.88 8.88 0.92
C GLN A 70 -6.91 7.74 1.03
N LEU A 71 -8.20 8.06 0.95
CA LEU A 71 -9.26 7.05 0.94
C LEU A 71 -9.13 6.11 -0.25
N PHE A 72 -8.82 6.65 -1.43
CA PHE A 72 -8.60 5.83 -2.62
C PHE A 72 -7.42 4.88 -2.44
N ILE A 73 -6.28 5.39 -1.95
CA ILE A 73 -5.11 4.56 -1.64
C ILE A 73 -5.48 3.46 -0.66
N VAL A 74 -6.14 3.78 0.45
CA VAL A 74 -6.48 2.81 1.50
C VAL A 74 -7.44 1.72 1.02
N VAL A 75 -8.44 2.07 0.21
CA VAL A 75 -9.41 1.09 -0.32
C VAL A 75 -8.74 0.13 -1.31
N PHE A 76 -7.86 0.65 -2.17
CA PHE A 76 -7.20 -0.10 -3.23
C PHE A 76 -5.85 -0.70 -2.82
N ALA A 77 -5.30 -0.30 -1.67
CA ALA A 77 -4.04 -0.83 -1.17
C ALA A 77 -4.12 -2.36 -1.01
N PRO A 78 -3.09 -3.09 -1.46
CA PRO A 78 -2.98 -4.51 -1.20
C PRO A 78 -2.65 -4.71 0.28
N ILE A 79 -3.69 -4.91 1.09
CA ILE A 79 -3.54 -5.22 2.51
C ILE A 79 -3.01 -6.66 2.61
N THR A 80 -1.83 -6.82 3.20
CA THR A 80 -1.13 -8.12 3.32
C THR A 80 -1.77 -9.07 4.33
N PHE A 81 -2.59 -8.54 5.25
CA PHE A 81 -3.12 -9.24 6.41
C PHE A 81 -4.08 -10.41 6.11
N PRO A 82 -5.10 -10.29 5.25
CA PRO A 82 -5.97 -11.43 4.93
C PRO A 82 -5.33 -12.40 3.93
N ALA A 83 -4.48 -11.88 3.04
CA ALA A 83 -3.85 -12.67 1.99
C ALA A 83 -2.77 -13.60 2.52
N GLY A 84 -1.93 -13.09 3.44
CA GLY A 84 -0.93 -13.89 4.12
C GLY A 84 -1.58 -15.06 4.86
N ALA A 85 -2.59 -14.82 5.68
CA ALA A 85 -3.24 -15.84 6.49
C ALA A 85 -3.78 -17.03 5.66
N VAL A 86 -4.44 -16.75 4.55
CA VAL A 86 -4.99 -17.78 3.65
C VAL A 86 -3.89 -18.50 2.84
N PHE A 87 -2.83 -17.79 2.42
CA PHE A 87 -1.66 -18.42 1.82
C PHE A 87 -0.94 -19.33 2.81
N TYR A 88 -0.68 -18.85 4.03
CA TYR A 88 -0.03 -19.59 5.10
C TYR A 88 -0.85 -20.81 5.51
N ALA A 89 -2.18 -20.73 5.55
CA ALA A 89 -3.05 -21.87 5.83
C ALA A 89 -2.83 -23.05 4.87
N ARG A 90 -2.45 -22.78 3.61
CA ARG A 90 -2.22 -23.81 2.58
C ARG A 90 -0.83 -24.45 2.61
N PHE A 91 0.12 -23.85 3.33
CA PHE A 91 1.48 -24.40 3.49
C PHE A 91 1.63 -25.16 4.81
N PRO A 92 2.40 -26.27 4.84
CA PRO A 92 2.70 -27.00 6.07
C PRO A 92 3.47 -26.12 7.06
N VAL A 93 3.14 -26.24 8.35
CA VAL A 93 3.56 -25.36 9.46
C VAL A 93 5.07 -25.05 9.48
N LEU A 94 5.92 -26.03 9.20
CA LEU A 94 7.38 -25.91 9.26
C LEU A 94 8.00 -25.00 8.18
N LYS A 95 7.33 -24.80 7.03
CA LYS A 95 7.86 -23.95 5.93
C LYS A 95 7.33 -22.51 5.95
N ARG A 96 6.37 -22.20 6.82
CA ARG A 96 5.69 -20.89 6.89
C ARG A 96 6.65 -19.77 7.30
N PHE A 97 7.47 -20.02 8.32
CA PHE A 97 8.40 -19.03 8.85
C PHE A 97 9.50 -18.69 7.84
N THR A 98 10.14 -19.69 7.25
CA THR A 98 11.24 -19.48 6.28
C THR A 98 10.76 -18.77 5.02
N CYS A 99 9.62 -19.18 4.45
CA CYS A 99 9.10 -18.56 3.23
C CYS A 99 8.66 -17.10 3.47
N GLY A 100 7.98 -16.83 4.59
CA GLY A 100 7.61 -15.47 4.98
C GLY A 100 8.81 -14.56 5.18
N SER A 101 9.77 -15.01 6.00
CA SER A 101 10.98 -14.25 6.29
C SER A 101 11.83 -14.04 5.05
N PHE A 102 11.92 -15.02 4.14
CA PHE A 102 12.67 -14.89 2.90
C PHE A 102 12.03 -13.89 1.93
N ILE A 103 10.70 -13.96 1.72
CA ILE A 103 9.99 -13.01 0.86
C ILE A 103 10.11 -11.59 1.44
N PHE A 104 9.97 -11.44 2.74
CA PHE A 104 10.12 -10.16 3.41
C PHE A 104 11.54 -9.60 3.29
N ALA A 105 12.56 -10.41 3.56
CA ALA A 105 13.96 -10.01 3.42
C ALA A 105 14.31 -9.64 1.98
N LEU A 106 13.86 -10.44 1.00
CA LEU A 106 14.06 -10.18 -0.42
C LEU A 106 13.38 -8.88 -0.86
N SER A 107 12.14 -8.65 -0.43
CA SER A 107 11.41 -7.41 -0.70
C SER A 107 12.14 -6.19 -0.12
N ARG A 108 12.65 -6.28 1.11
CA ARG A 108 13.42 -5.19 1.73
C ARG A 108 14.75 -4.96 1.02
N ALA A 109 15.46 -6.02 0.64
CA ALA A 109 16.71 -5.90 -0.12
C ALA A 109 16.49 -5.20 -1.46
N LEU A 110 15.44 -5.57 -2.20
CA LEU A 110 15.07 -4.91 -3.46
C LEU A 110 14.67 -3.45 -3.24
N MET A 111 13.89 -3.15 -2.20
CA MET A 111 13.51 -1.78 -1.87
C MET A 111 14.73 -0.89 -1.64
N PHE A 112 15.71 -1.36 -0.85
CA PHE A 112 16.95 -0.62 -0.62
C PHE A 112 17.77 -0.45 -1.89
N ALA A 113 17.89 -1.50 -2.72
CA ALA A 113 18.60 -1.41 -3.99
C ALA A 113 17.97 -0.35 -4.90
N VAL A 114 16.66 -0.40 -5.12
CA VAL A 114 15.94 0.57 -5.96
C VAL A 114 16.11 1.99 -5.42
N SER A 115 15.90 2.21 -4.13
CA SER A 115 16.07 3.55 -3.53
C SER A 115 17.51 4.07 -3.66
N SER A 116 18.53 3.22 -3.48
CA SER A 116 19.92 3.64 -3.66
C SER A 116 20.24 4.04 -5.10
N PHE A 117 19.72 3.33 -6.10
CA PHE A 117 19.97 3.66 -7.51
C PHE A 117 19.14 4.86 -7.98
N GLU A 118 17.84 4.93 -7.66
CA GLU A 118 16.98 6.05 -8.09
C GLU A 118 17.43 7.39 -7.52
N ILE A 119 17.81 7.43 -6.25
CA ILE A 119 18.28 8.67 -5.61
C ILE A 119 19.58 9.16 -6.26
N MET A 120 20.50 8.25 -6.60
CA MET A 120 21.76 8.62 -7.24
C MET A 120 21.53 9.22 -8.65
N TYR A 121 20.64 8.62 -9.46
CA TYR A 121 20.29 9.18 -10.77
C TYR A 121 19.54 10.51 -10.68
N LEU A 122 18.66 10.68 -9.68
CA LEU A 122 17.92 11.92 -9.50
C LEU A 122 18.84 13.06 -9.04
N ILE A 123 19.84 12.78 -8.20
CA ILE A 123 20.85 13.75 -7.76
C ILE A 123 21.75 14.19 -8.91
N ASP A 124 22.14 13.29 -9.81
CA ASP A 124 22.94 13.61 -10.99
C ASP A 124 22.14 14.49 -11.98
N TYR A 125 20.85 14.19 -12.16
CA TYR A 125 19.95 14.99 -12.99
C TYR A 125 19.66 16.39 -12.43
N PHE A 126 19.57 16.56 -11.11
CA PHE A 126 19.33 17.85 -10.45
C PHE A 126 20.59 18.68 -10.19
N ASN A 127 21.80 18.11 -10.29
CA ASN A 127 23.09 18.82 -10.16
C ASN A 127 23.59 19.43 -11.50
N HIS A 128 22.68 19.70 -12.43
CA HIS A 128 22.93 20.59 -13.57
C HIS A 128 22.56 22.03 -13.23
#